data_AF-A0A1S3R8K7-F1
#
_entry.id   AF-A0A1S3R8K7-F1
#
_cell.length_a   1.000
_cell.length_b   1.000
_cell.length_c   1.000
_cell.angle_alpha   90.00
_cell.angle_beta   90.00
_cell.angle_gamma   90.00
#
_symmetry.space_group_name_H-M   'P 1'
#
loop_
_entity.id
_entity.type
_entity.pdbx_description
1 polymer ?
#
loop_
_entity_poly.entity_id
_entity_poly.type
_entity_poly.pdbx_seq_one_letter_code
_entity_poly.pdbx_strand_id
1 'polypeptide(L)'
;MSGRKRTQISVPETEDQVKRGVSLRQVLVRRSADGTELRGRVVETEAYLGGEDKASHSAGGKCTERNTAMFMKPGTIYVYPIYGIYLCMNVSSQGEGAAVLLRALEPLHGLPLMRQLRTARRREGARPLKDKELCNGPSKLCQALDIPRCFDRRDLASEPEVWLERDPQIGPQEPDLKEVVSASRIGIDSHGEWATKPLRFYLRGHHCVSVVDKQAEAES
;
A
#
# COMPACT_ATOMS: atom_id res chain seq x y z
N MET A 1 27.58 11.73 7.96
CA MET A 1 26.54 11.36 6.98
C MET A 1 26.41 9.84 6.99
N SER A 2 25.53 9.29 7.82
CA SER A 2 25.29 7.84 7.88
C SER A 2 24.45 7.44 6.67
N GLY A 3 25.01 6.62 5.78
CA GLY A 3 24.30 6.08 4.63
C GLY A 3 23.18 5.18 5.11
N ARG A 4 21.95 5.72 5.18
CA ARG A 4 20.75 4.92 5.44
C ARG A 4 20.63 3.89 4.30
N LYS A 5 20.80 2.61 4.61
CA LYS A 5 20.62 1.52 3.65
C LYS A 5 19.16 1.51 3.21
N ARG A 6 18.87 2.13 2.06
CA ARG A 6 17.62 1.90 1.33
C ARG A 6 17.52 0.41 1.11
N THR A 7 16.47 -0.19 1.65
CA THR A 7 16.30 -1.63 1.55
C THR A 7 15.83 -1.91 0.14
N GLN A 8 16.55 -2.76 -0.60
CA GLN A 8 15.97 -3.36 -1.79
C GLN A 8 14.68 -4.03 -1.35
N ILE A 9 13.56 -3.62 -1.93
CA ILE A 9 12.31 -4.32 -1.75
C ILE A 9 12.60 -5.73 -2.27
N SER A 10 12.63 -6.73 -1.39
CA SER A 10 12.37 -8.09 -1.83
C SER A 10 10.91 -8.05 -2.24
N VAL A 11 10.64 -7.80 -3.51
CA VAL A 11 9.27 -7.81 -4.06
C VAL A 11 8.90 -9.28 -4.19
N PRO A 12 7.69 -9.72 -3.77
CA PRO A 12 7.39 -11.14 -3.74
C PRO A 12 7.54 -11.77 -5.13
N GLU A 13 8.37 -12.80 -5.19
CA GLU A 13 8.79 -13.57 -6.34
C GLU A 13 7.85 -14.72 -6.67
N THR A 14 6.96 -15.06 -5.74
CA THR A 14 6.00 -16.17 -5.86
C THR A 14 4.65 -15.78 -5.27
N GLU A 15 3.58 -16.43 -5.72
CA GLU A 15 2.23 -16.35 -5.13
C GLU A 15 2.26 -16.57 -3.61
N ASP A 16 3.20 -17.39 -3.16
CA ASP A 16 3.45 -17.74 -1.76
C ASP A 16 4.13 -16.61 -0.97
N GLN A 17 4.97 -15.81 -1.62
CA GLN A 17 5.52 -14.58 -1.04
C GLN A 17 4.50 -13.45 -1.04
N VAL A 18 3.58 -13.42 -2.01
CA VAL A 18 2.40 -12.54 -1.98
C VAL A 18 1.51 -12.90 -0.77
N LYS A 19 1.28 -14.19 -0.52
CA LYS A 19 0.58 -14.72 0.68
C LYS A 19 1.27 -14.39 2.01
N ARG A 20 2.61 -14.20 2.00
CA ARG A 20 3.43 -13.95 3.19
C ARG A 20 3.67 -12.47 3.51
N GLY A 21 2.99 -11.53 2.84
CA GLY A 21 2.87 -10.15 3.33
C GLY A 21 4.12 -9.28 3.16
N VAL A 22 4.78 -9.37 2.01
CA VAL A 22 6.13 -8.85 1.73
C VAL A 22 6.25 -7.29 1.66
N SER A 23 5.29 -6.56 2.21
CA SER A 23 5.47 -5.14 2.54
C SER A 23 4.95 -4.75 3.91
N LEU A 24 4.30 -5.67 4.65
CA LEU A 24 3.86 -5.40 6.01
C LEU A 24 5.07 -5.09 6.89
N ARG A 25 4.90 -4.17 7.84
CA ARG A 25 5.93 -3.70 8.78
C ARG A 25 7.07 -2.89 8.15
N GLN A 26 7.17 -2.79 6.82
CA GLN A 26 8.07 -1.83 6.18
C GLN A 26 7.56 -0.40 6.39
N VAL A 27 8.46 0.57 6.38
CA VAL A 27 8.12 1.99 6.51
C VAL A 27 8.16 2.64 5.13
N LEU A 28 7.01 3.12 4.69
CA LEU A 28 6.93 4.01 3.54
C LEU A 28 7.34 5.41 3.98
N VAL A 29 8.35 5.95 3.32
CA VAL A 29 8.86 7.30 3.57
C VAL A 29 8.56 8.17 2.36
N ARG A 30 7.97 9.34 2.59
CA ARG A 30 7.89 10.44 1.64
C ARG A 30 8.80 11.56 2.12
N ARG A 31 9.63 12.11 1.26
CA ARG A 31 10.45 13.29 1.54
C ARG A 31 10.15 14.42 0.57
N SER A 32 9.64 15.52 1.08
CA SER A 32 9.37 16.76 0.33
C SER A 32 10.66 17.50 -0.04
N ALA A 33 10.56 18.43 -0.99
CA ALA A 33 11.71 19.21 -1.49
C ALA A 33 12.40 20.07 -0.41
N ASP A 34 11.67 20.45 0.63
CA ASP A 34 12.17 21.15 1.81
C ASP A 34 12.89 20.23 2.81
N GLY A 35 12.98 18.93 2.53
CA GLY A 35 13.58 17.93 3.40
C GLY A 35 12.64 17.32 4.44
N THR A 36 11.37 17.77 4.50
CA THR A 36 10.37 17.21 5.43
C THR A 36 10.10 15.74 5.09
N GLU A 37 10.27 14.85 6.07
CA GLU A 37 9.95 13.42 5.92
C GLU A 37 8.61 13.08 6.58
N LEU A 38 7.75 12.36 5.87
CA LEU A 38 6.54 11.72 6.37
C LEU A 38 6.76 10.21 6.35
N ARG A 39 6.41 9.52 7.43
CA ARG A 39 6.73 8.09 7.58
C ARG A 39 5.50 7.34 8.06
N GLY A 40 5.19 6.22 7.42
CA GLY A 40 4.12 5.33 7.86
C GLY A 40 4.50 3.86 7.67
N ARG A 41 4.30 3.05 8.72
CA ARG A 41 4.50 1.61 8.66
C ARG A 41 3.34 0.97 7.91
N VAL A 42 3.61 0.12 6.93
CA VAL A 42 2.57 -0.60 6.18
C VAL A 42 1.92 -1.65 7.08
N VAL A 43 0.60 -1.58 7.22
CA VAL A 43 -0.18 -2.49 8.08
C VAL A 43 -1.29 -3.22 7.32
N GLU A 44 -1.54 -2.86 6.06
CA GLU A 44 -2.51 -3.52 5.20
C GLU A 44 -2.13 -3.36 3.72
N THR A 45 -2.22 -4.46 2.97
CA THR A 45 -1.97 -4.52 1.53
C THR A 45 -3.00 -5.41 0.82
N GLU A 46 -3.14 -5.24 -0.50
CA GLU A 46 -3.88 -6.18 -1.36
C GLU A 46 -3.01 -6.61 -2.53
N ALA A 47 -3.15 -7.87 -2.92
CA ALA A 47 -2.50 -8.43 -4.09
C ALA A 47 -3.42 -8.47 -5.30
N TYR A 48 -2.86 -8.19 -6.46
CA TYR A 48 -3.48 -8.34 -7.77
C TYR A 48 -2.59 -9.23 -8.63
N LEU A 49 -3.08 -10.41 -9.01
CA LEU A 49 -2.27 -11.50 -9.57
C LEU A 49 -2.05 -11.43 -11.10
N GLY A 50 -2.31 -10.28 -11.72
CA GLY A 50 -2.10 -10.13 -13.15
C GLY A 50 -3.27 -10.61 -14.00
N GLY A 51 -2.95 -11.24 -15.14
CA GLY A 51 -3.93 -11.57 -16.19
C GLY A 51 -5.04 -12.53 -15.77
N GLU A 52 -4.79 -13.44 -14.84
CA GLU A 52 -5.81 -14.36 -14.33
C GLU A 52 -6.83 -13.67 -13.41
N ASP A 53 -6.40 -12.61 -12.72
CA ASP A 53 -7.18 -11.95 -11.70
C ASP A 53 -8.21 -11.01 -12.30
N LYS A 54 -9.48 -11.45 -12.32
CA LYS A 54 -10.58 -10.66 -12.89
C LYS A 54 -10.83 -9.35 -12.17
N ALA A 55 -10.37 -9.18 -10.92
CA ALA A 55 -10.46 -7.93 -10.18
C ALA A 55 -9.28 -6.97 -10.46
N SER A 56 -8.25 -7.43 -11.18
CA SER A 56 -7.08 -6.63 -11.55
C SER A 56 -7.35 -5.73 -12.75
N HIS A 57 -6.69 -4.57 -12.79
CA HIS A 57 -6.66 -3.75 -14.01
C HIS A 57 -5.99 -4.46 -15.19
N SER A 58 -5.16 -5.46 -14.95
CA SER A 58 -4.47 -6.26 -15.97
C SER A 58 -5.23 -7.54 -16.36
N ALA A 59 -6.47 -7.73 -15.91
CA ALA A 59 -7.30 -8.90 -16.23
C ALA A 59 -7.30 -9.22 -17.73
N GLY A 60 -7.13 -10.51 -18.06
CA GLY A 60 -6.99 -10.99 -19.43
C GLY A 60 -5.67 -10.61 -20.11
N GLY A 61 -4.65 -10.21 -19.35
CA GLY A 61 -3.38 -9.72 -19.88
C GLY A 61 -3.48 -8.31 -20.48
N LYS A 62 -4.53 -7.55 -20.13
CA LYS A 62 -4.81 -6.25 -20.74
C LYS A 62 -3.80 -5.21 -20.29
N CYS A 63 -2.86 -4.86 -21.17
CA CYS A 63 -1.98 -3.71 -21.01
C CYS A 63 -2.57 -2.47 -21.70
N THR A 64 -2.70 -1.39 -20.94
CA THR A 64 -3.17 -0.08 -21.37
C THR A 64 -2.16 0.97 -20.93
N GLU A 65 -2.24 2.18 -21.49
CA GLU A 65 -1.42 3.30 -21.03
C GLU A 65 -1.56 3.53 -19.51
N ARG A 66 -2.78 3.36 -18.98
CA ARG A 66 -3.04 3.59 -17.56
C ARG A 66 -2.33 2.59 -16.64
N ASN A 67 -2.26 1.32 -16.99
CA ASN A 67 -1.74 0.26 -16.11
C ASN A 67 -0.37 -0.26 -16.55
N THR A 68 0.30 0.40 -17.50
CA THR A 68 1.62 0.00 -18.00
C THR A 68 2.63 -0.23 -16.87
N ALA A 69 2.55 0.54 -15.78
CA ALA A 69 3.38 0.38 -14.59
C ALA A 69 3.33 -1.05 -13.99
N MET A 70 2.19 -1.75 -14.06
CA MET A 70 2.05 -3.14 -13.58
C MET A 70 2.78 -4.16 -14.47
N PHE A 71 3.15 -3.78 -15.68
CA PHE A 71 3.92 -4.61 -16.64
C PHE A 71 5.40 -4.17 -16.70
N MET A 72 5.77 -3.14 -15.95
CA MET A 72 7.16 -2.71 -15.80
C MET A 72 7.85 -3.54 -14.71
N LYS A 73 9.17 -3.35 -14.59
CA LYS A 73 10.00 -4.08 -13.62
C LYS A 73 9.39 -4.07 -12.20
N PRO A 74 9.59 -5.16 -11.42
CA PRO A 74 9.20 -5.18 -10.01
C PRO A 74 9.77 -3.97 -9.25
N GLY A 75 8.96 -3.37 -8.38
CA GLY A 75 9.31 -2.12 -7.68
C GLY A 75 8.88 -0.84 -8.41
N THR A 76 8.37 -0.92 -9.64
CA THR A 76 7.78 0.24 -10.31
C THR A 76 6.48 0.67 -9.63
N ILE A 77 6.38 1.95 -9.28
CA ILE A 77 5.21 2.54 -8.66
C ILE A 77 4.09 2.65 -9.70
N TYR A 78 2.90 2.19 -9.32
CA TYR A 78 1.69 2.38 -10.09
C TYR A 78 0.69 3.28 -9.32
N VAL A 79 0.59 4.54 -9.73
CA VAL A 79 -0.36 5.51 -9.14
C VAL A 79 -1.46 5.85 -10.13
N TYR A 80 -2.71 5.61 -9.74
CA TYR A 80 -3.85 5.88 -10.62
C TYR A 80 -4.98 6.65 -9.93
N PRO A 81 -5.76 7.44 -10.68
CA PRO A 81 -6.98 8.07 -10.17
C PRO A 81 -8.13 7.08 -10.03
N ILE A 82 -8.85 7.16 -8.92
CA ILE A 82 -10.08 6.43 -8.63
C ILE A 82 -11.18 7.44 -8.23
N TYR A 83 -12.42 7.18 -8.68
CA TYR A 83 -13.57 8.06 -8.44
C TYR A 83 -13.33 9.54 -8.80
N GLY A 84 -12.49 9.79 -9.81
CA GLY A 84 -12.16 11.12 -10.33
C GLY A 84 -11.24 11.99 -9.45
N ILE A 85 -11.25 11.82 -8.14
CA ILE A 85 -10.60 12.75 -7.19
C ILE A 85 -9.56 12.10 -6.27
N TYR A 86 -9.52 10.78 -6.19
CA TYR A 86 -8.66 10.05 -5.28
C TYR A 86 -7.55 9.33 -6.02
N LEU A 87 -6.45 9.03 -5.33
CA LEU A 87 -5.35 8.23 -5.86
C LEU A 87 -5.24 6.92 -5.10
N CYS A 88 -4.76 5.87 -5.76
CA CYS A 88 -4.28 4.64 -5.15
C CYS A 88 -2.83 4.44 -5.57
N MET A 89 -1.99 3.94 -4.65
CA MET A 89 -0.59 3.64 -4.89
C MET A 89 -0.34 2.14 -4.78
N ASN A 90 0.17 1.56 -5.86
CA ASN A 90 0.55 0.16 -5.94
C ASN A 90 2.04 0.08 -6.29
N VAL A 91 2.60 -1.10 -6.14
CA VAL A 91 3.97 -1.42 -6.56
C VAL A 91 3.90 -2.67 -7.42
N SER A 92 4.46 -2.59 -8.64
CA SER A 92 4.59 -3.72 -9.56
C SER A 92 5.33 -4.86 -8.87
N SER A 93 4.81 -6.08 -9.00
CA SER A 93 5.42 -7.30 -8.44
C SER A 93 6.10 -8.16 -9.49
N GLN A 94 6.67 -9.28 -9.07
CA GLN A 94 6.99 -10.32 -10.06
C GLN A 94 5.69 -10.90 -10.63
N GLY A 95 5.73 -11.30 -11.90
CA GLY A 95 4.56 -11.72 -12.68
C GLY A 95 4.01 -10.60 -13.57
N GLU A 96 3.65 -10.94 -14.80
CA GLU A 96 3.14 -9.96 -15.77
C GLU A 96 1.82 -9.33 -15.31
N GLY A 97 1.83 -7.99 -15.19
CA GLY A 97 0.64 -7.25 -14.79
C GLY A 97 0.29 -7.40 -13.31
N ALA A 98 1.15 -8.03 -12.49
CA ALA A 98 0.89 -8.23 -11.07
C ALA A 98 1.36 -7.03 -10.24
N ALA A 99 0.65 -6.73 -9.15
CA ALA A 99 0.99 -5.61 -8.28
C ALA A 99 0.44 -5.76 -6.86
N VAL A 100 1.03 -5.01 -5.93
CA VAL A 100 0.57 -4.89 -4.54
C VAL A 100 0.05 -3.48 -4.29
N LEU A 101 -1.20 -3.35 -3.88
CA LEU A 101 -1.80 -2.09 -3.42
C LEU A 101 -1.42 -1.85 -1.96
N LEU A 102 -0.91 -0.67 -1.65
CA LEU A 102 -0.79 -0.20 -0.28
C LEU A 102 -2.15 0.34 0.19
N ARG A 103 -2.67 -0.18 1.30
CA ARG A 103 -4.03 0.15 1.77
C ARG A 103 -4.07 0.89 3.07
N ALA A 104 -3.24 0.53 4.03
CA ALA A 104 -3.20 1.25 5.28
C ALA A 104 -1.79 1.34 5.83
N LEU A 105 -1.53 2.48 6.47
CA LEU A 105 -0.32 2.72 7.22
C LEU A 105 -0.63 3.10 8.66
N GLU A 106 0.25 2.72 9.58
CA GLU A 106 0.39 3.34 10.89
C GLU A 106 1.28 4.59 10.75
N PRO A 107 0.76 5.81 11.02
CA PRO A 107 1.57 7.03 10.97
C PRO A 107 2.68 7.02 12.04
N LEU A 108 3.94 7.16 11.63
CA LEU A 108 5.11 7.15 12.53
C LEU A 108 5.74 8.53 12.71
N HIS A 109 5.79 9.34 11.65
CA HIS A 109 6.43 10.66 11.67
C HIS A 109 5.70 11.64 10.76
N GLY A 110 5.65 12.92 11.16
CA GLY A 110 5.01 13.99 10.38
C GLY A 110 3.48 14.08 10.55
N LEU A 111 2.93 13.55 11.66
CA LEU A 111 1.50 13.50 11.92
C LEU A 111 0.78 14.86 11.80
N PRO A 112 1.34 16.00 12.27
CA PRO A 112 0.70 17.31 12.09
C PRO A 112 0.47 17.66 10.61
N LEU A 113 1.48 17.44 9.75
CA LEU A 113 1.39 17.72 8.33
C LEU A 113 0.43 16.74 7.62
N MET A 114 0.50 15.44 7.94
CA MET A 114 -0.46 14.45 7.44
C MET A 114 -1.91 14.87 7.74
N ARG A 115 -2.17 15.37 8.95
CA ARG A 115 -3.49 15.84 9.37
C ARG A 115 -3.92 17.09 8.63
N GLN A 116 -3.00 18.04 8.42
CA GLN A 116 -3.26 19.24 7.62
C GLN A 116 -3.66 18.87 6.19
N LEU A 117 -2.86 18.03 5.50
CA LEU A 117 -3.11 17.56 4.14
C LEU A 117 -4.47 16.86 4.01
N ARG A 118 -4.80 16.00 4.98
CA ARG A 118 -6.09 15.28 5.03
C ARG A 118 -7.27 16.19 5.34
N THR A 119 -7.08 17.25 6.14
CA THR A 119 -8.14 18.18 6.51
C THR A 119 -8.45 19.16 5.39
N ALA A 120 -7.45 19.59 4.62
CA ALA A 120 -7.62 20.50 3.48
C ALA A 120 -8.58 19.99 2.39
N ARG A 121 -8.85 18.67 2.36
CA ARG A 121 -9.78 18.02 1.44
C ARG A 121 -11.17 17.76 2.05
N ARG A 122 -11.43 18.21 3.28
CA ARG A 122 -12.70 18.00 3.98
C ARG A 122 -13.51 19.30 4.01
N ARG A 123 -14.82 19.14 4.21
CA ARG A 123 -15.73 20.27 4.38
C ARG A 123 -15.36 21.06 5.63
N GLU A 124 -15.58 22.37 5.57
CA GLU A 124 -15.46 23.24 6.72
C GLU A 124 -16.36 22.75 7.88
N GLY A 125 -15.88 22.87 9.11
CA GLY A 125 -16.58 22.37 10.31
C GLY A 125 -16.53 20.85 10.52
N ALA A 126 -15.85 20.08 9.66
CA ALA A 126 -15.72 18.64 9.86
C ALA A 126 -14.92 18.33 11.14
N ARG A 127 -15.37 17.34 11.93
CA ARG A 127 -14.70 16.94 13.18
C ARG A 127 -13.20 16.68 13.00
N PRO A 128 -12.34 16.95 13.98
CA PRO A 128 -10.92 16.60 13.91
C PRO A 128 -10.69 15.13 13.57
N LEU A 129 -9.66 14.86 12.75
CA LEU A 129 -9.21 13.51 12.45
C LEU A 129 -8.41 12.97 13.63
N LYS A 130 -8.65 11.71 13.99
CA LYS A 130 -7.79 10.93 14.89
C LYS A 130 -6.61 10.36 14.09
N ASP A 131 -5.53 9.99 14.78
CA ASP A 131 -4.27 9.54 14.13
C ASP A 131 -4.48 8.30 13.27
N LYS A 132 -5.24 7.34 13.78
CA LYS A 132 -5.64 6.15 13.02
C LYS A 132 -6.42 6.44 11.74
N GLU A 133 -7.00 7.64 11.58
CA GLU A 133 -7.80 8.02 10.41
C GLU A 133 -7.00 8.73 9.32
N LEU A 134 -5.72 9.00 9.58
CA LEU A 134 -4.82 9.66 8.64
C LEU A 134 -4.53 8.76 7.44
N CYS A 135 -4.18 7.49 7.71
CA CYS A 135 -3.69 6.55 6.70
C CYS A 135 -4.46 5.22 6.62
N ASN A 136 -5.64 5.09 7.26
CA ASN A 136 -6.44 3.85 7.21
C ASN A 136 -7.33 3.73 5.95
N GLY A 137 -6.69 3.78 4.79
CA GLY A 137 -7.33 3.58 3.49
C GLY A 137 -6.42 3.99 2.33
N PRO A 138 -6.55 3.34 1.15
CA PRO A 138 -5.57 3.48 0.07
C PRO A 138 -5.47 4.92 -0.45
N SER A 139 -6.59 5.62 -0.53
CA SER A 139 -6.59 7.04 -0.92
C SER A 139 -6.29 8.00 0.22
N LYS A 140 -6.48 7.55 1.48
CA LYS A 140 -6.16 8.36 2.66
C LYS A 140 -4.64 8.44 2.84
N LEU A 141 -3.92 7.32 2.73
CA LEU A 141 -2.46 7.33 2.80
C LEU A 141 -1.84 8.16 1.67
N CYS A 142 -2.37 8.10 0.44
CA CYS A 142 -1.89 8.94 -0.66
C CYS A 142 -2.04 10.43 -0.35
N GLN A 143 -3.14 10.84 0.29
CA GLN A 143 -3.34 12.24 0.71
C GLN A 143 -2.45 12.62 1.90
N ALA A 144 -2.39 11.76 2.92
CA ALA A 144 -1.61 12.03 4.13
C ALA A 144 -0.12 12.16 3.82
N LEU A 145 0.39 11.37 2.88
CA LEU A 145 1.78 11.40 2.42
C LEU A 145 2.02 12.33 1.23
N ASP A 146 1.02 13.11 0.78
CA ASP A 146 1.13 13.94 -0.41
C ASP A 146 1.80 13.21 -1.61
N ILE A 147 1.22 12.06 -1.97
CA ILE A 147 1.66 11.25 -3.12
C ILE A 147 1.05 11.84 -4.39
N PRO A 148 1.85 12.45 -5.29
CA PRO A 148 1.34 13.00 -6.53
C PRO A 148 1.24 11.91 -7.61
N ARG A 149 0.42 12.18 -8.64
CA ARG A 149 0.31 11.31 -9.82
C ARG A 149 1.64 11.16 -10.58
N CYS A 150 2.55 12.14 -10.50
CA CYS A 150 3.83 12.10 -11.21
C CYS A 150 4.82 11.06 -10.65
N PHE A 151 4.47 10.36 -9.57
CA PHE A 151 5.20 9.18 -9.10
C PHE A 151 4.84 7.91 -9.90
N ASP A 152 3.77 7.93 -10.70
CA ASP A 152 3.44 6.81 -11.58
C ASP A 152 4.63 6.48 -12.51
N ARG A 153 4.90 5.18 -12.66
CA ARG A 153 6.01 4.60 -13.43
C ARG A 153 7.42 4.91 -12.89
N ARG A 154 7.56 5.59 -11.76
CA ARG A 154 8.87 5.75 -11.09
C ARG A 154 9.28 4.47 -10.40
N ASP A 155 10.58 4.32 -10.13
CA ASP A 155 11.15 3.15 -9.47
C ASP A 155 11.31 3.39 -7.97
N LEU A 156 10.54 2.68 -7.15
CA LEU A 156 10.53 2.85 -5.70
C LEU A 156 11.88 2.53 -5.04
N ALA A 157 12.73 1.73 -5.68
CA ALA A 157 14.05 1.39 -5.16
C ALA A 157 15.07 2.52 -5.32
N SER A 158 14.92 3.37 -6.34
CA SER A 158 15.86 4.45 -6.68
C SER A 158 15.30 5.85 -6.46
N GLU A 159 13.98 5.99 -6.33
CA GLU A 159 13.30 7.27 -6.16
C GLU A 159 13.76 8.02 -4.88
N PRO A 160 14.26 9.27 -5.00
CA PRO A 160 14.70 10.05 -3.84
C PRO A 160 13.60 10.66 -2.97
N GLU A 161 12.38 10.81 -3.48
CA GLU A 161 11.26 11.46 -2.80
C GLU A 161 10.29 10.48 -2.13
N VAL A 162 10.31 9.22 -2.52
CA VAL A 162 9.50 8.15 -1.92
C VAL A 162 10.25 6.82 -1.98
N TRP A 163 10.34 6.11 -0.85
CA TRP A 163 11.00 4.81 -0.77
C TRP A 163 10.42 3.98 0.37
N LEU A 164 10.74 2.68 0.36
CA LEU A 164 10.50 1.77 1.48
C LEU A 164 11.80 1.50 2.24
N GLU A 165 11.71 1.42 3.56
CA GLU A 165 12.81 1.01 4.42
C GLU A 165 12.35 0.03 5.50
N ARG A 166 13.28 -0.77 6.02
CA ARG A 166 13.02 -1.59 7.20
C ARG A 166 12.75 -0.69 8.39
N ASP A 167 11.77 -1.07 9.19
CA ASP A 167 11.53 -0.42 10.47
C ASP A 167 12.63 -0.82 11.45
N PRO A 168 13.46 0.10 11.97
CA PRO A 168 14.53 -0.25 12.90
C PRO A 168 14.03 -0.73 14.27
N GLN A 169 12.76 -0.46 14.62
CA GLN A 169 12.16 -0.92 15.87
C GLN A 169 11.68 -2.37 15.79
N ILE A 170 11.59 -2.91 14.57
CA ILE A 170 11.16 -4.26 14.28
C ILE A 170 12.39 -5.00 13.75
N GLY A 171 12.72 -6.13 14.35
CA GLY A 171 13.86 -6.93 13.90
C GLY A 171 13.72 -7.36 12.43
N PRO A 172 14.78 -7.91 11.82
CA PRO A 172 14.76 -8.31 10.41
C PRO A 172 13.84 -9.50 10.11
N GLN A 173 13.15 -10.04 11.12
CA GLN A 173 12.25 -11.17 10.98
C GLN A 173 10.93 -10.71 10.31
N GLU A 174 10.49 -11.48 9.32
CA GLU A 174 9.13 -11.40 8.81
C GLU A 174 8.12 -11.61 9.95
N PRO A 175 6.90 -11.04 9.88
CA PRO A 175 5.86 -11.34 10.85
C PRO A 175 5.60 -12.84 10.93
N ASP A 176 5.27 -13.34 12.13
CA ASP A 176 4.73 -14.69 12.27
C ASP A 176 3.44 -14.79 11.44
N LEU A 177 3.16 -15.93 10.82
CA LEU A 177 1.92 -16.17 10.09
C LEU A 177 0.69 -15.88 10.98
N LYS A 178 0.79 -16.10 12.30
CA LYS A 178 -0.29 -15.78 13.25
C LYS A 178 -0.56 -14.28 13.41
N GLU A 179 0.41 -13.43 13.07
CA GLU A 179 0.30 -11.97 13.13
C GLU A 179 -0.33 -11.39 11.85
N VAL A 180 -0.44 -12.18 10.77
CA VAL A 180 -0.98 -11.72 9.48
C VAL A 180 -2.32 -12.39 9.23
N VAL A 181 -3.34 -11.58 8.99
CA VAL A 181 -4.66 -12.06 8.58
C VAL A 181 -4.73 -12.04 7.06
N SER A 182 -5.20 -13.14 6.48
CA SER A 182 -5.49 -13.24 5.05
C SER A 182 -7.01 -13.19 4.82
N ALA A 183 -7.48 -12.20 4.08
CA ALA A 183 -8.90 -11.88 3.94
C ALA A 183 -9.30 -11.56 2.49
N SER A 184 -10.60 -11.48 2.23
CA SER A 184 -11.14 -10.98 0.97
C SER A 184 -10.76 -9.51 0.76
N ARG A 185 -10.57 -9.11 -0.50
CA ARG A 185 -10.22 -7.73 -0.88
C ARG A 185 -11.44 -6.81 -0.82
N ILE A 186 -11.20 -5.52 -0.66
CA ILE A 186 -12.26 -4.53 -0.42
C ILE A 186 -12.63 -3.82 -1.72
N GLY A 187 -13.94 -3.75 -2.00
CA GLY A 187 -14.48 -2.97 -3.12
C GLY A 187 -14.44 -3.70 -4.46
N ILE A 188 -14.40 -5.04 -4.44
CA ILE A 188 -14.36 -5.88 -5.64
C ILE A 188 -15.50 -6.89 -5.72
N ASP A 189 -16.59 -6.70 -4.96
CA ASP A 189 -17.71 -7.65 -4.81
C ASP A 189 -18.32 -8.11 -6.14
N SER A 190 -18.24 -7.28 -7.18
CA SER A 190 -18.75 -7.58 -8.52
C SER A 190 -17.89 -8.56 -9.34
N HIS A 191 -16.76 -9.06 -8.82
CA HIS A 191 -15.77 -9.85 -9.58
C HIS A 191 -15.86 -11.36 -9.33
N GLY A 192 -17.03 -11.86 -8.92
CA GLY A 192 -17.31 -13.30 -8.79
C GLY A 192 -16.37 -14.00 -7.82
N GLU A 193 -15.82 -15.15 -8.21
CA GLU A 193 -14.88 -15.95 -7.39
C GLU A 193 -13.66 -15.16 -6.90
N TRP A 194 -13.24 -14.11 -7.63
CA TRP A 194 -12.08 -13.29 -7.27
C TRP A 194 -12.36 -12.34 -6.11
N ALA A 195 -13.63 -12.08 -5.81
CA ALA A 195 -14.05 -11.26 -4.68
C ALA A 195 -13.80 -11.94 -3.34
N THR A 196 -13.93 -13.28 -3.28
CA THR A 196 -13.79 -14.06 -2.05
C THR A 196 -12.38 -14.62 -1.85
N LYS A 197 -11.48 -14.50 -2.83
CA LYS A 197 -10.10 -14.98 -2.68
C LYS A 197 -9.36 -14.21 -1.57
N PRO A 198 -8.58 -14.92 -0.73
CA PRO A 198 -7.88 -14.31 0.40
C PRO A 198 -6.58 -13.62 -0.08
N LEU A 199 -6.75 -12.48 -0.75
CA LEU A 199 -5.69 -11.70 -1.40
C LEU A 199 -5.50 -10.32 -0.75
N ARG A 200 -6.06 -10.10 0.44
CA ARG A 200 -5.81 -8.94 1.30
C ARG A 200 -5.10 -9.40 2.56
N PHE A 201 -4.05 -8.67 2.93
CA PHE A 201 -3.21 -9.03 4.06
C PHE A 201 -3.10 -7.86 5.03
N TYR A 202 -3.26 -8.12 6.32
CA TYR A 202 -3.09 -7.07 7.33
C TYR A 202 -2.60 -7.61 8.67
N LEU A 203 -2.03 -6.71 9.48
CA LEU A 203 -1.58 -7.05 10.84
C LEU A 203 -2.78 -7.24 11.77
N ARG A 204 -2.89 -8.44 12.35
CA ARG A 204 -3.96 -8.85 13.26
C ARG A 204 -4.11 -7.86 14.42
N GLY A 205 -5.35 -7.44 14.68
CA GLY A 205 -5.67 -6.53 15.80
C GLY A 205 -5.08 -5.11 15.68
N HIS A 206 -4.42 -4.78 14.55
CA HIS A 206 -3.76 -3.49 14.41
C HIS A 206 -4.77 -2.36 14.16
N HIS A 207 -4.83 -1.39 15.05
CA HIS A 207 -5.87 -0.35 15.09
C HIS A 207 -5.89 0.64 13.90
N CYS A 208 -4.84 0.63 13.07
CA CYS A 208 -4.75 1.42 11.83
C CYS A 208 -5.19 0.68 10.56
N VAL A 209 -5.52 -0.61 10.64
CA VAL A 209 -6.11 -1.35 9.50
C VAL A 209 -7.40 -0.67 9.04
N SER A 210 -7.64 -0.61 7.73
CA SER A 210 -8.77 0.13 7.17
C SER A 210 -10.11 -0.55 7.43
N VAL A 211 -10.19 -1.87 7.23
CA VAL A 211 -11.39 -2.70 7.50
C VAL A 211 -10.94 -4.02 8.11
N VAL A 212 -11.45 -4.33 9.29
CA VAL A 212 -11.17 -5.62 9.96
C VAL A 212 -12.16 -6.67 9.48
N ASP A 213 -11.66 -7.84 9.11
CA ASP A 213 -12.45 -9.04 8.84
C ASP A 213 -12.38 -9.99 10.05
N LYS A 214 -13.45 -9.99 10.84
CA LYS A 214 -13.50 -10.80 12.07
C LYS A 214 -13.53 -12.30 11.78
N GLN A 215 -14.09 -12.70 10.65
CA GLN A 215 -14.15 -14.11 10.28
C GLN A 215 -12.76 -14.59 9.86
N ALA A 216 -12.09 -13.85 8.99
CA ALA A 216 -10.71 -14.15 8.60
C ALA A 216 -9.76 -14.14 9.80
N GLU A 217 -9.96 -13.23 10.77
CA GLU A 217 -9.22 -13.26 12.04
C GLU A 217 -9.46 -14.55 12.83
N ALA A 218 -10.68 -15.08 12.89
CA ALA A 218 -10.95 -16.32 13.60
C ALA A 218 -10.34 -17.56 12.90
N GLU A 219 -10.12 -17.48 11.59
CA GLU A 219 -9.67 -18.60 10.74
C GLU A 219 -8.16 -18.61 10.47
N SER A 220 -7.46 -17.48 10.63
CA SER A 220 -6.00 -17.34 10.38
C SER A 220 -5.13 -17.66 11.60
#